data_AF-A0A3M1L435-F1
#
_entry.id   AF-A0A3M1L435-F1
#
_cell.length_a   1.000
_cell.length_b   1.000
_cell.length_c   1.000
_cell.angle_alpha   90.00
_cell.angle_beta   90.00
_cell.angle_gamma   90.00
#
_symmetry.space_group_name_H-M   'P 1'
#
loop_
_entity.id
_entity.type
_entity.pdbx_description
1 polymer ?
#
loop_
_entity_poly.entity_id
_entity_poly.type
_entity_poly.pdbx_seq_one_letter_code
_entity_poly.pdbx_strand_id
1 'polypeptide(L)'
;MFLAAAAFFQNLFTREYNLERRAQRLEEQIREREGDLLRLLEVKGFVEGGAPFHPGVEAGEDGLEASPTTPYAEVEGNLCLYRGDSLLFWLNTRQLVPEQEARELQRMGGGTRLLERANGFWYVRAVPREDSLWAFVLLPLKSKLAPNLEGFRENALLLRGWLLPRNIVLSFSPTPFPVHDSNGAVLFWLDAPDHFKEPFQLRLLLALYLLAFFSLCLFINRVALDLVDRYSPLLVATFLVASIVLLVGLAYHFDWTQTFSELESFRKIFNTPVLNLAHSLGDLLIHVVLILWLMVFFHRKFELKEMSGVPVWLQFVLTLLFQLAAIMGVLMTTLIFRSLVLDSEYTFNLRSLLQFNTYSTLSLAGVILLLVAMFLFTHRIMLSVTKVGLEGRWRWLSLG
;
A
#
# COMPACT_ATOMS: atom_id res chain seq x y z
N MET A 1 27.00 1.33 -1.26
CA MET A 1 26.35 2.39 -2.06
C MET A 1 24.84 2.46 -1.82
N PHE A 2 24.05 1.41 -2.12
CA PHE A 2 22.58 1.45 -1.98
C PHE A 2 22.07 1.67 -0.55
N LEU A 3 22.73 1.09 0.47
CA LEU A 3 22.39 1.37 1.88
C LEU A 3 22.65 2.84 2.26
N ALA A 4 23.74 3.43 1.77
CA ALA A 4 24.03 4.85 1.99
C ALA A 4 23.01 5.75 1.27
N ALA A 5 22.60 5.36 0.07
CA ALA A 5 21.52 6.05 -0.65
C ALA A 5 20.18 5.94 0.09
N ALA A 6 19.84 4.77 0.65
CA ALA A 6 18.64 4.59 1.45
C ALA A 6 18.67 5.43 2.74
N ALA A 7 19.81 5.45 3.46
CA ALA A 7 19.99 6.27 4.66
C ALA A 7 19.91 7.78 4.34
N PHE A 8 20.54 8.21 3.24
CA PHE A 8 20.44 9.58 2.75
C PHE A 8 19.00 9.95 2.41
N PHE A 9 18.28 9.08 1.69
CA PHE A 9 16.89 9.30 1.33
C PHE A 9 15.97 9.37 2.57
N GLN A 10 16.21 8.54 3.59
CA GLN A 10 15.48 8.63 4.86
C GLN A 10 15.72 9.96 5.58
N ASN A 11 16.93 10.51 5.50
CA ASN A 11 17.25 11.79 6.14
C ASN A 11 16.69 12.99 5.35
N LEU A 12 16.55 12.85 4.03
CA LEU A 12 16.10 13.94 3.15
C LEU A 12 14.58 14.15 3.17
N PHE A 13 13.81 13.09 3.43
CA PHE A 13 12.34 13.14 3.47
C PHE A 13 11.83 12.93 4.89
N THR A 14 11.95 13.98 5.71
CA THR A 14 11.43 14.00 7.08
C THR A 14 9.89 14.08 7.09
N ARG A 15 9.28 13.66 8.21
CA ARG A 15 7.84 13.80 8.48
C ARG A 15 7.37 15.24 8.24
N GLU A 16 8.15 16.21 8.72
CA GLU A 16 7.83 17.64 8.63
C GLU A 16 7.72 18.10 7.18
N TYR A 17 8.72 17.79 6.36
CA TYR A 17 8.72 18.14 4.94
C TYR A 17 7.51 17.54 4.19
N ASN A 18 7.17 16.29 4.50
CA ASN A 18 6.03 15.61 3.88
C ASN A 18 4.68 16.21 4.31
N LEU A 19 4.52 16.57 5.58
CA LEU A 19 3.29 17.17 6.11
C LEU A 19 3.11 18.62 5.65
N GLU A 20 4.18 19.41 5.64
CA GLU A 20 4.16 20.79 5.17
C GLU A 20 3.78 20.87 3.68
N ARG A 21 4.44 20.07 2.84
CA ARG A 21 4.12 20.02 1.40
C ARG A 21 2.67 19.59 1.13
N ARG A 22 2.11 18.75 2.01
CA ARG A 22 0.72 18.32 1.92
C ARG A 22 -0.26 19.38 2.39
N ALA A 23 0.05 20.09 3.47
CA ALA A 23 -0.72 21.25 3.90
C ALA A 23 -0.82 22.26 2.76
N GLN A 24 0.32 22.64 2.17
CA GLN A 24 0.38 23.59 1.05
C GLN A 24 -0.45 23.13 -0.17
N ARG A 25 -0.34 21.87 -0.57
CA ARG A 25 -1.16 21.33 -1.67
C ARG A 25 -2.65 21.31 -1.35
N LEU A 26 -3.01 21.04 -0.10
CA LEU A 26 -4.40 21.03 0.33
C LEU A 26 -4.98 22.45 0.30
N GLU A 27 -4.21 23.44 0.74
CA GLU A 27 -4.57 24.87 0.61
C GLU A 27 -4.77 25.28 -0.85
N GLU A 28 -3.85 24.88 -1.74
CA GLU A 28 -3.93 25.18 -3.17
C GLU A 28 -5.20 24.59 -3.80
N GLN A 29 -5.53 23.33 -3.47
CA GLN A 29 -6.74 22.69 -3.98
C GLN A 29 -8.03 23.26 -3.41
N ILE A 30 -8.06 23.63 -2.13
CA ILE A 30 -9.22 24.32 -1.53
C ILE A 30 -9.42 25.65 -2.26
N ARG A 31 -8.35 26.42 -2.47
CA ARG A 31 -8.40 27.73 -3.14
C ARG A 31 -8.82 27.61 -4.62
N GLU A 32 -8.32 26.62 -5.35
CA GLU A 32 -8.71 26.38 -6.76
C GLU A 32 -10.21 26.08 -6.87
N ARG A 33 -10.73 25.15 -6.05
CA ARG A 33 -12.15 24.74 -6.06
C ARG A 33 -13.09 25.85 -5.64
N GLU A 34 -12.69 26.56 -4.60
CA GLU A 34 -13.41 27.74 -4.16
C GLU A 34 -13.46 28.77 -5.28
N GLY A 35 -12.34 29.05 -5.95
CA GLY A 35 -12.29 29.92 -7.11
C GLY A 35 -13.21 29.45 -8.25
N ASP A 36 -13.25 28.15 -8.54
CA ASP A 36 -14.14 27.59 -9.56
C ASP A 36 -15.62 27.81 -9.21
N LEU A 37 -16.02 27.56 -7.95
CA LEU A 37 -17.39 27.80 -7.49
C LEU A 37 -17.75 29.29 -7.44
N LEU A 38 -16.80 30.16 -7.10
CA LEU A 38 -17.01 31.60 -7.11
C LEU A 38 -17.11 32.16 -8.53
N ARG A 39 -16.38 31.61 -9.51
CA ARG A 39 -16.53 31.97 -10.93
C ARG A 39 -17.93 31.66 -11.46
N LEU A 40 -18.55 30.57 -11.00
CA LEU A 40 -19.95 30.27 -11.36
C LEU A 40 -20.92 31.38 -10.90
N LEU A 41 -20.61 32.07 -9.81
CA LEU A 41 -21.41 33.20 -9.31
C LEU A 41 -21.20 34.50 -10.10
N GLU A 42 -20.14 34.61 -10.90
CA GLU A 42 -19.84 35.80 -11.71
C GLU A 42 -20.52 35.77 -13.09
N VAL A 43 -21.01 34.60 -13.51
CA VAL A 43 -21.77 34.46 -14.74
C VAL A 43 -23.15 35.12 -14.55
N LYS A 44 -23.32 36.33 -15.10
CA LYS A 44 -24.51 37.19 -14.91
C LYS A 44 -25.87 36.48 -15.08
N GLY A 45 -25.97 35.50 -15.98
CA GLY A 45 -27.21 34.73 -16.19
C GLY A 45 -27.62 33.82 -15.03
N PHE A 46 -26.71 33.47 -14.12
CA PHE A 46 -26.96 32.54 -13.02
C PHE A 46 -27.72 33.18 -11.85
N VAL A 47 -27.53 34.49 -11.62
CA VAL A 47 -28.07 35.20 -10.44
C VAL A 47 -29.37 35.94 -10.77
N GLU A 48 -29.49 36.48 -11.98
CA GLU A 48 -30.65 37.29 -12.40
C GLU A 48 -31.83 36.42 -12.90
N GLY A 49 -31.58 35.17 -13.29
CA GLY A 49 -32.55 34.34 -14.00
C GLY A 49 -33.67 33.73 -13.17
N GLY A 50 -33.50 33.52 -11.86
CA GLY A 50 -34.55 33.05 -10.93
C GLY A 50 -35.40 31.85 -11.38
N ALA A 51 -35.01 31.12 -12.42
CA ALA A 51 -35.83 30.11 -13.06
C ALA A 51 -35.46 28.72 -12.52
N PRO A 52 -36.45 27.87 -12.16
CA PRO A 52 -36.18 26.49 -11.80
C PRO A 52 -35.63 25.78 -13.05
N PHE A 53 -34.33 25.48 -13.04
CA PHE A 53 -33.73 24.63 -14.07
C PHE A 53 -34.28 23.21 -13.89
N HIS A 54 -35.33 22.87 -14.64
CA HIS A 54 -35.74 21.49 -14.83
C HIS A 54 -34.68 20.79 -15.72
N PRO A 55 -34.09 19.66 -15.29
CA PRO A 55 -33.21 18.88 -16.15
C PRO A 55 -34.09 18.18 -17.19
N GLY A 56 -34.34 18.84 -18.33
CA GLY A 56 -35.13 18.24 -19.42
C GLY A 56 -35.87 19.21 -20.35
N VAL A 57 -35.36 20.41 -20.62
CA VAL A 57 -35.96 21.28 -21.65
C VAL A 57 -35.04 21.31 -22.87
N GLU A 58 -35.53 20.77 -23.97
CA GLU A 58 -34.89 20.82 -25.29
C GLU A 58 -34.71 22.28 -25.74
N ALA A 59 -33.58 22.55 -26.36
CA ALA A 59 -33.18 23.86 -26.86
C ALA A 59 -34.18 24.37 -27.90
N GLY A 60 -34.88 25.45 -27.58
CA GLY A 60 -35.58 26.28 -28.55
C GLY A 60 -34.58 27.18 -29.29
N GLU A 61 -34.70 27.17 -30.62
CA GLU A 61 -34.01 28.04 -31.57
C GLU A 61 -34.34 29.51 -31.25
N ASP A 62 -33.41 30.24 -30.63
CA ASP A 62 -33.03 31.61 -31.02
C ASP A 62 -32.02 32.22 -30.02
N GLY A 63 -30.79 32.37 -30.49
CA GLY A 63 -29.75 33.33 -30.10
C GLY A 63 -29.56 33.73 -28.63
N LEU A 64 -28.56 33.14 -27.97
CA LEU A 64 -27.32 33.86 -27.60
C LEU A 64 -26.29 32.87 -27.03
N GLU A 65 -25.06 32.96 -27.56
CA GLU A 65 -23.91 32.15 -27.19
C GLU A 65 -23.45 32.41 -25.74
N ALA A 66 -23.64 31.42 -24.87
CA ALA A 66 -22.74 31.11 -23.75
C ALA A 66 -23.21 29.81 -23.07
N SER A 67 -22.94 28.67 -23.71
CA SER A 67 -23.06 27.37 -23.03
C SER A 67 -21.74 27.12 -22.28
N PRO A 68 -21.71 27.04 -20.93
CA PRO A 68 -20.54 26.54 -20.24
C PRO A 68 -20.48 25.03 -20.48
N THR A 69 -19.47 24.63 -21.23
CA THR A 69 -19.21 23.27 -21.74
C THR A 69 -18.79 22.25 -20.66
N THR A 70 -19.02 22.54 -19.39
CA THR A 70 -18.88 21.55 -18.30
C THR A 70 -20.27 21.23 -17.76
N PRO A 71 -20.76 19.98 -17.87
CA PRO A 71 -22.01 19.61 -17.23
C PRO A 71 -21.85 19.87 -15.72
N TYR A 72 -22.63 20.81 -15.19
CA TYR A 72 -22.59 21.28 -13.79
C TYR A 72 -22.68 20.14 -12.75
N ALA A 73 -23.12 18.94 -13.16
CA ALA A 73 -23.09 17.72 -12.37
C ALA A 73 -21.67 17.24 -11.99
N GLU A 74 -20.62 17.68 -12.69
CA GLU A 74 -19.22 17.30 -12.42
C GLU A 74 -18.50 18.24 -11.44
N VAL A 75 -19.11 19.38 -11.07
CA VAL A 75 -18.49 20.31 -10.13
C VAL A 75 -18.50 19.71 -8.73
N GLU A 76 -17.32 19.36 -8.22
CA GLU A 76 -17.13 18.79 -6.89
C GLU A 76 -17.30 19.86 -5.79
N GLY A 77 -18.55 20.11 -5.42
CA GLY A 77 -18.93 21.05 -4.35
C GLY A 77 -20.45 21.23 -4.30
N ASN A 78 -20.92 22.02 -3.35
CA ASN A 78 -22.28 22.54 -3.37
C ASN A 78 -22.26 24.06 -3.29
N LEU A 79 -23.21 24.70 -3.97
CA LEU A 79 -23.41 26.13 -3.94
C LEU A 79 -24.87 26.38 -3.59
N CYS A 80 -25.13 27.13 -2.54
CA CYS A 80 -26.48 27.47 -2.10
C CYS A 80 -26.67 28.99 -2.12
N LEU A 81 -27.76 29.47 -2.72
CA LEU A 81 -28.12 30.89 -2.72
C LEU A 81 -29.28 31.12 -1.75
N TYR A 82 -29.12 32.08 -0.85
CA TYR A 82 -30.17 32.50 0.08
C TYR A 82 -30.52 33.96 -0.15
N ARG A 83 -31.80 34.31 0.01
CA ARG A 83 -32.25 35.70 0.14
C ARG A 83 -32.97 35.82 1.47
N GLY A 84 -32.33 36.50 2.42
CA GLY A 84 -32.72 36.42 3.83
C GLY A 84 -32.66 34.97 4.33
N ASP A 85 -33.81 34.46 4.77
CA ASP A 85 -33.94 33.11 5.34
C ASP A 85 -34.30 32.03 4.30
N SER A 86 -34.67 32.42 3.07
CA SER A 86 -35.18 31.48 2.06
C SER A 86 -34.07 31.01 1.12
N LEU A 87 -33.92 29.69 0.99
CA LEU A 87 -33.08 29.06 -0.02
C LEU A 87 -33.72 29.25 -1.41
N LEU A 88 -33.03 29.96 -2.30
CA LEU A 88 -33.49 30.21 -3.68
C LEU A 88 -32.98 29.16 -4.66
N PHE A 89 -31.75 28.67 -4.45
CA PHE A 89 -31.09 27.77 -5.38
C PHE A 89 -30.06 26.90 -4.68
N TRP A 90 -29.88 25.67 -5.16
CA TRP A 90 -28.74 24.84 -4.79
C TRP A 90 -28.22 24.07 -6.01
N LEU A 91 -26.90 23.93 -6.13
CA LEU A 91 -26.26 23.25 -7.26
C LEU A 91 -26.35 21.71 -7.15
N ASN A 92 -26.20 21.17 -5.94
CA ASN A 92 -26.20 19.73 -5.69
C ASN A 92 -26.89 19.38 -4.36
N THR A 93 -27.45 18.18 -4.25
CA THR A 93 -28.18 17.70 -3.06
C THR A 93 -27.25 17.03 -2.03
N ARG A 94 -25.92 17.11 -2.19
CA ARG A 94 -24.96 16.41 -1.31
C ARG A 94 -25.03 16.88 0.15
N GLN A 95 -25.18 18.18 0.40
CA GLN A 95 -25.34 18.75 1.75
C GLN A 95 -25.89 20.17 1.66
N LEU A 96 -26.98 20.47 2.38
CA LEU A 96 -27.52 21.82 2.51
C LEU A 96 -27.03 22.47 3.82
N VAL A 97 -26.87 23.80 3.82
CA VAL A 97 -26.63 24.57 5.04
C VAL A 97 -27.98 24.77 5.75
N PRO A 98 -28.15 24.34 7.01
CA PRO A 98 -29.37 24.62 7.75
C PRO A 98 -29.59 26.13 7.88
N GLU A 99 -30.85 26.58 7.80
CA GLU A 99 -31.19 28.02 7.85
C GLU A 99 -30.65 28.73 9.09
N GLN A 100 -30.58 28.05 10.23
CA GLN A 100 -30.04 28.62 11.47
C GLN A 100 -28.55 28.99 11.35
N GLU A 101 -27.75 28.13 10.70
CA GLU A 101 -26.33 28.38 10.50
C GLU A 101 -26.07 29.39 9.38
N ALA A 102 -26.92 29.39 8.35
CA ALA A 102 -26.92 30.44 7.35
C ALA A 102 -27.13 31.82 8.00
N ARG A 103 -28.12 31.94 8.92
CA ARG A 103 -28.37 33.18 9.69
C ARG A 103 -27.17 33.59 10.55
N GLU A 104 -26.50 32.65 11.22
CA GLU A 104 -25.30 32.95 12.01
C GLU A 104 -24.17 33.52 11.14
N LEU A 105 -23.90 32.89 10.00
CA LEU A 105 -22.86 33.32 9.07
C LEU A 105 -23.18 34.67 8.40
N GLN A 106 -24.46 34.92 8.10
CA GLN A 106 -24.95 36.22 7.61
C GLN A 106 -24.77 37.32 8.67
N ARG A 107 -25.10 37.03 9.93
CA ARG A 107 -24.96 37.98 11.05
C ARG A 107 -23.50 38.33 11.36
N MET A 108 -22.58 37.41 11.12
CA MET A 108 -21.14 37.66 11.27
C MET A 108 -20.55 38.51 10.13
N GLY A 109 -21.35 38.92 9.15
CA GLY A 109 -20.88 39.75 8.02
C GLY A 109 -20.18 38.95 6.92
N GLY A 110 -20.43 37.63 6.87
CA GLY A 110 -19.67 36.70 6.04
C GLY A 110 -18.50 36.09 6.79
N GLY A 111 -17.89 35.07 6.19
CA GLY A 111 -16.81 34.33 6.83
C GLY A 111 -16.75 32.89 6.40
N THR A 112 -15.81 32.16 6.98
CA THR A 112 -15.53 30.77 6.68
C THR A 112 -15.65 29.92 7.93
N ARG A 113 -16.28 28.76 7.79
CA ARG A 113 -16.53 27.85 8.91
C ARG A 113 -16.42 26.41 8.45
N LEU A 114 -15.81 25.58 9.29
CA LEU A 114 -15.85 24.15 9.13
C LEU A 114 -17.08 23.57 9.84
N LEU A 115 -17.86 22.77 9.12
CA LEU A 115 -19.02 22.05 9.65
C LEU A 115 -18.72 20.55 9.73
N GLU A 116 -18.80 20.01 10.94
CA GLU A 116 -18.82 18.56 11.15
C GLU A 116 -20.25 18.02 11.07
N ARG A 117 -20.42 16.95 10.29
CA ARG A 117 -21.71 16.30 10.03
C ARG A 117 -21.58 14.78 10.04
N ALA A 118 -22.72 14.10 10.09
CA ALA A 118 -22.79 12.64 10.01
C ALA A 118 -22.17 12.08 8.73
N ASN A 119 -22.25 12.82 7.61
CA ASN A 119 -21.67 12.43 6.33
C ASN A 119 -20.21 12.87 6.13
N GLY A 120 -19.63 13.69 7.02
CA GLY A 120 -18.28 14.20 6.83
C GLY A 120 -17.98 15.56 7.43
N PHE A 121 -16.81 16.09 7.06
CA PHE A 121 -16.40 17.47 7.34
C PHE A 121 -16.56 18.32 6.08
N TRP A 122 -17.19 19.48 6.22
CA TRP A 122 -17.51 20.41 5.13
C TRP A 122 -16.92 21.78 5.42
N TYR A 123 -16.21 22.34 4.46
CA TYR A 123 -15.82 23.74 4.47
C TYR A 123 -16.95 24.59 3.90
N VAL A 124 -17.36 25.64 4.61
CA VAL A 124 -18.41 26.56 4.18
C VAL A 124 -17.87 27.98 4.15
N ARG A 125 -18.04 28.66 3.01
CA ARG A 125 -17.82 30.11 2.89
C ARG A 125 -19.12 30.83 2.57
N ALA A 126 -19.41 31.86 3.34
CA ALA A 126 -20.48 32.80 3.07
C ALA A 126 -19.94 34.04 2.35
N VAL A 127 -20.50 34.34 1.18
CA VAL A 127 -20.16 35.52 0.36
C VAL A 127 -21.40 36.40 0.23
N PRO A 128 -21.37 37.65 0.75
CA PRO A 128 -22.46 38.60 0.55
C PRO A 128 -22.53 39.06 -0.91
N ARG A 129 -23.74 39.28 -1.41
CA ARG A 129 -24.02 39.83 -2.74
C ARG A 129 -25.04 40.98 -2.64
N GLU A 130 -25.24 41.67 -3.76
CA GLU A 130 -26.22 42.77 -3.87
C GLU A 130 -27.66 42.26 -3.61
N ASP A 131 -28.55 43.16 -3.20
CA ASP A 131 -29.97 42.87 -2.90
C ASP A 131 -30.25 41.82 -1.83
N SER A 132 -29.48 41.83 -0.73
CA SER A 132 -29.66 40.90 0.42
C SER A 132 -29.49 39.42 0.06
N LEU A 133 -28.83 39.13 -1.06
CA LEU A 133 -28.50 37.79 -1.51
C LEU A 133 -27.20 37.32 -0.85
N TRP A 134 -27.16 36.06 -0.42
CA TRP A 134 -25.99 35.41 0.15
C TRP A 134 -25.69 34.11 -0.59
N ALA A 135 -24.44 33.96 -1.02
CA ALA A 135 -23.96 32.73 -1.61
C ALA A 135 -23.16 31.93 -0.60
N PHE A 136 -23.51 30.67 -0.41
CA PHE A 136 -22.81 29.72 0.43
C PHE A 136 -22.12 28.67 -0.43
N VAL A 137 -20.80 28.68 -0.39
CA VAL A 137 -19.95 27.70 -1.06
C VAL A 137 -19.62 26.59 -0.07
N LEU A 138 -19.99 25.35 -0.37
CA LEU A 138 -19.70 24.17 0.44
C LEU A 138 -18.74 23.24 -0.30
N LEU A 139 -17.61 22.95 0.34
CA LEU A 139 -16.63 21.98 -0.17
C LEU A 139 -16.57 20.77 0.77
N PRO A 140 -16.80 19.54 0.28
CA PRO A 140 -16.60 18.35 1.09
C PRO A 140 -15.10 18.18 1.33
N LEU A 141 -14.68 18.31 2.59
CA LEU A 141 -13.30 18.06 2.96
C LEU A 141 -13.11 16.58 3.19
N LYS A 142 -13.84 15.95 4.11
CA LYS A 142 -13.64 14.53 4.49
C LYS A 142 -14.96 13.77 4.52
N SER A 143 -15.08 12.64 3.82
CA SER A 143 -16.29 11.79 3.92
C SER A 143 -16.21 10.83 5.11
N LYS A 144 -17.33 10.66 5.83
CA LYS A 144 -17.53 9.61 6.85
C LYS A 144 -18.44 8.48 6.34
N LEU A 145 -18.86 8.49 5.06
CA LEU A 145 -19.84 7.53 4.54
C LEU A 145 -19.23 6.13 4.29
N ALA A 146 -19.76 5.15 5.05
CA ALA A 146 -19.74 3.68 4.96
C ALA A 146 -18.45 2.91 4.52
N PRO A 147 -17.94 1.99 5.35
CA PRO A 147 -16.74 1.17 5.08
C PRO A 147 -16.92 0.00 4.08
N ASN A 148 -18.12 -0.23 3.55
CA ASN A 148 -18.48 -1.49 2.86
C ASN A 148 -18.68 -1.39 1.34
N LEU A 149 -18.41 -0.24 0.73
CA LEU A 149 -18.41 -0.10 -0.73
C LEU A 149 -16.97 -0.23 -1.25
N GLU A 150 -16.69 -1.29 -1.99
CA GLU A 150 -15.41 -1.47 -2.69
C GLU A 150 -15.08 -0.19 -3.48
N GLY A 151 -14.00 0.50 -3.08
CA GLY A 151 -13.56 1.76 -3.69
C GLY A 151 -13.72 3.01 -2.81
N PHE A 152 -14.57 3.00 -1.78
CA PHE A 152 -14.67 4.12 -0.82
C PHE A 152 -13.82 3.85 0.42
N ARG A 153 -12.69 4.55 0.52
CA ARG A 153 -11.77 4.43 1.67
C ARG A 153 -12.22 5.33 2.82
N GLU A 154 -12.30 4.77 4.03
CA GLU A 154 -12.40 5.54 5.27
C GLU A 154 -11.34 6.66 5.29
N ASN A 155 -11.75 7.86 5.71
CA ASN A 155 -10.93 9.08 5.78
C ASN A 155 -10.47 9.68 4.44
N ALA A 156 -11.06 9.27 3.32
CA ALA A 156 -10.84 9.94 2.04
C ALA A 156 -11.31 11.41 2.12
N LEU A 157 -10.36 12.35 2.01
CA LEU A 157 -10.74 13.68 1.57
C LEU A 157 -11.17 13.57 0.09
N LEU A 158 -12.33 14.11 -0.25
CA LEU A 158 -12.86 14.06 -1.62
C LEU A 158 -12.36 15.27 -2.42
N LEU A 159 -11.04 15.48 -2.44
CA LEU A 159 -10.43 16.48 -3.31
C LEU A 159 -9.91 15.81 -4.59
N ARG A 160 -10.69 15.83 -5.67
CA ARG A 160 -10.30 15.55 -7.07
C ARG A 160 -9.55 14.21 -7.23
N GLY A 161 -10.05 13.16 -6.59
CA GLY A 161 -9.43 11.84 -6.60
C GLY A 161 -8.15 11.71 -5.76
N TRP A 162 -7.76 12.75 -5.02
CA TRP A 162 -6.63 12.70 -4.09
C TRP A 162 -7.07 12.20 -2.71
N LEU A 163 -6.76 10.94 -2.44
CA LEU A 163 -7.06 10.29 -1.18
C LEU A 163 -5.98 10.62 -0.15
N LEU A 164 -6.36 11.22 0.97
CA LEU A 164 -5.48 11.26 2.14
C LEU A 164 -5.22 9.82 2.61
N PRO A 165 -3.95 9.45 2.86
CA PRO A 165 -3.63 8.16 3.43
C PRO A 165 -4.14 8.10 4.87
N ARG A 166 -4.53 6.89 5.29
CA ARG A 166 -5.29 6.63 6.53
C ARG A 166 -4.61 7.15 7.82
N ASN A 167 -3.30 7.32 7.76
CA ASN A 167 -2.44 7.75 8.85
C ASN A 167 -2.39 9.28 9.02
N ILE A 168 -2.93 10.07 8.08
CA ILE A 168 -3.08 11.52 8.30
C ILE A 168 -4.45 11.77 8.92
N VAL A 169 -4.44 12.37 10.10
CA VAL A 169 -5.63 12.76 10.86
C VAL A 169 -5.79 14.27 10.77
N LEU A 170 -7.02 14.71 10.57
CA LEU A 170 -7.38 16.12 10.74
C LEU A 170 -7.46 16.38 12.23
N SER A 171 -6.56 17.20 12.76
CA SER A 171 -6.61 17.65 14.14
C SER A 171 -7.24 19.04 14.24
N PHE A 172 -8.07 19.23 15.27
CA PHE A 172 -8.62 20.53 15.65
C PHE A 172 -7.87 21.16 16.83
N SER A 173 -6.85 20.46 17.34
CA SER A 173 -5.87 21.03 18.24
C SER A 173 -4.68 21.58 17.44
N PRO A 174 -4.05 22.66 17.91
CA PRO A 174 -2.93 23.28 17.20
C PRO A 174 -1.76 22.31 17.06
N THR A 175 -1.39 22.02 15.81
CA THR A 175 -0.14 21.33 15.45
C THR A 175 0.77 22.27 14.65
N PRO A 176 2.05 21.91 14.41
CA PRO A 176 2.95 22.71 13.58
C PRO A 176 2.53 22.84 12.10
N PHE A 177 1.50 22.10 11.67
CA PHE A 177 1.07 22.02 10.27
C PHE A 177 -0.36 22.56 10.09
N PRO A 178 -0.57 23.89 10.21
CA PRO A 178 -1.86 24.52 9.93
C PRO A 178 -2.20 24.47 8.44
N VAL A 179 -3.49 24.31 8.15
CA VAL A 179 -4.06 24.47 6.81
C VAL A 179 -4.90 25.73 6.82
N HIS A 180 -4.56 26.67 5.95
CA HIS A 180 -5.22 27.96 5.87
C HIS A 180 -6.33 28.00 4.81
N ASP A 181 -7.28 28.85 5.07
CA ASP A 181 -8.30 29.29 4.14
C ASP A 181 -7.74 30.29 3.10
N SER A 182 -8.50 30.59 2.05
CA SER A 182 -8.18 31.65 1.08
C SER A 182 -8.03 33.04 1.70
N ASN A 183 -8.65 33.28 2.87
CA ASN A 183 -8.49 34.50 3.66
C ASN A 183 -7.31 34.45 4.65
N GLY A 184 -6.52 33.37 4.67
CA GLY A 184 -5.38 33.19 5.58
C GLY A 184 -5.75 32.77 7.00
N ALA A 185 -7.03 32.51 7.29
CA ALA A 185 -7.46 31.97 8.58
C ALA A 185 -7.17 30.47 8.68
N VAL A 186 -6.75 29.98 9.86
CA VAL A 186 -6.48 28.54 10.06
C VAL A 186 -7.80 27.76 10.11
N LEU A 187 -7.96 26.77 9.24
CA LEU A 187 -9.16 25.92 9.17
C LEU A 187 -9.05 24.69 10.07
N PHE A 188 -7.92 24.01 9.99
CA PHE A 188 -7.59 22.82 10.79
C PHE A 188 -6.10 22.57 10.72
N TRP A 189 -5.63 21.59 11.48
CA TRP A 189 -4.24 21.17 11.51
C TRP A 189 -4.10 19.75 10.99
N LEU A 190 -2.97 19.45 10.36
CA LEU A 190 -2.61 18.09 9.99
C LEU A 190 -1.81 17.46 11.12
N ASP A 191 -2.17 16.23 11.47
CA ASP A 191 -1.36 15.37 12.32
C ASP A 191 -1.17 14.00 11.64
N ALA A 192 -0.03 13.39 11.92
CA ALA A 192 0.28 12.04 11.47
C ALA A 192 1.21 11.37 12.49
N PRO A 193 1.19 10.03 12.60
CA PRO A 193 2.14 9.28 13.42
C PRO A 193 3.59 9.64 13.09
N ASP A 194 4.49 9.51 14.08
CA ASP A 194 5.89 9.92 13.98
C ASP A 194 6.69 9.30 12.82
N HIS A 195 6.22 8.18 12.26
CA HIS A 195 6.89 7.45 11.19
C HIS A 195 6.25 7.60 9.81
N PHE A 196 5.43 8.65 9.60
CA PHE A 196 4.76 8.88 8.33
C PHE A 196 5.74 9.05 7.15
N LYS A 197 5.59 8.21 6.13
CA LYS A 197 6.29 8.33 4.84
C LYS A 197 5.31 8.22 3.69
N GLU A 198 5.58 8.92 2.59
CA GLU A 198 4.69 8.83 1.44
C GLU A 198 4.77 7.43 0.76
N PRO A 199 3.67 6.90 0.20
CA PRO A 199 3.67 5.59 -0.47
C PRO A 199 4.69 5.48 -1.62
N PHE A 200 4.97 6.57 -2.33
CA PHE A 200 6.02 6.61 -3.34
C PHE A 200 7.42 6.50 -2.71
N GLN A 201 7.67 7.26 -1.65
CA GLN A 201 8.93 7.23 -0.90
C GLN A 201 9.19 5.86 -0.29
N LEU A 202 8.16 5.23 0.30
CA LEU A 202 8.23 3.86 0.82
C LEU A 202 8.56 2.84 -0.28
N ARG A 203 7.93 2.94 -1.46
CA ARG A 203 8.24 2.07 -2.60
C ARG A 203 9.67 2.24 -3.10
N LEU A 204 10.15 3.48 -3.21
CA LEU A 204 11.53 3.76 -3.63
C LEU A 204 12.53 3.27 -2.58
N LEU A 205 12.24 3.50 -1.30
CA LEU A 205 13.05 3.02 -0.19
C LEU A 205 13.13 1.48 -0.19
N LEU A 206 11.99 0.81 -0.37
CA LEU A 206 11.92 -0.65 -0.51
C LEU A 206 12.77 -1.12 -1.70
N ALA A 207 12.66 -0.46 -2.86
CA ALA A 207 13.45 -0.80 -4.04
C ALA A 207 14.97 -0.66 -3.79
N LEU A 208 15.39 0.40 -3.10
CA LEU A 208 16.79 0.58 -2.71
C LEU A 208 17.28 -0.50 -1.75
N TYR A 209 16.46 -0.89 -0.77
CA TYR A 209 16.78 -2.00 0.13
C TYR A 209 16.83 -3.34 -0.60
N LEU A 210 15.89 -3.64 -1.48
CA LEU A 210 15.89 -4.86 -2.29
C LEU A 210 17.12 -4.92 -3.20
N LEU A 211 17.53 -3.80 -3.78
CA LEU A 211 18.73 -3.72 -4.61
C LEU A 211 20.00 -3.88 -3.77
N ALA A 212 20.05 -3.31 -2.56
CA ALA A 212 21.13 -3.54 -1.61
C ALA A 212 21.22 -5.01 -1.20
N PHE A 213 20.07 -5.63 -0.90
CA PHE A 213 19.96 -7.03 -0.54
C PHE A 213 20.41 -7.94 -1.69
N PHE A 214 19.96 -7.68 -2.92
CA PHE A 214 20.38 -8.45 -4.09
C PHE A 214 21.88 -8.30 -4.35
N SER A 215 22.42 -7.09 -4.22
CA SER A 215 23.86 -6.85 -4.30
C SER A 215 24.63 -7.63 -3.23
N LEU A 216 24.09 -7.75 -2.02
CA LEU A 216 24.68 -8.53 -0.93
C LEU A 216 24.62 -10.04 -1.21
N CYS A 217 23.49 -10.55 -1.72
CA CYS A 217 23.37 -11.94 -2.15
C CYS A 217 24.36 -12.28 -3.27
N LEU A 218 24.55 -11.38 -4.25
CA LEU A 218 25.56 -11.55 -5.29
C LEU A 218 26.98 -11.54 -4.73
N PHE A 219 27.25 -10.68 -3.75
CA PHE A 219 28.55 -10.66 -3.07
C PHE A 219 28.81 -11.96 -2.31
N ILE A 220 27.85 -12.43 -1.50
CA ILE A 220 27.93 -13.72 -0.78
C ILE A 220 28.12 -14.86 -1.79
N ASN A 221 27.37 -14.84 -2.91
CA ASN A 221 27.52 -15.81 -3.98
C ASN A 221 28.93 -15.82 -4.57
N ARG A 222 29.49 -14.64 -4.85
CA ARG A 222 30.85 -14.50 -5.41
C ARG A 222 31.89 -15.05 -4.45
N VAL A 223 31.80 -14.68 -3.17
CA VAL A 223 32.67 -15.19 -2.11
C VAL A 223 32.53 -16.70 -1.99
N ALA A 224 31.32 -17.23 -2.00
CA ALA A 224 31.07 -18.67 -1.95
C ALA A 224 31.70 -19.40 -3.14
N LEU A 225 31.60 -18.85 -4.36
CA LEU A 225 32.25 -19.41 -5.55
C LEU A 225 33.78 -19.41 -5.42
N ASP A 226 34.38 -18.32 -4.95
CA ASP A 226 35.83 -18.25 -4.74
C ASP A 226 36.29 -19.22 -3.61
N LEU A 227 35.40 -19.52 -2.66
CA LEU A 227 35.62 -20.50 -1.60
C LEU A 227 35.54 -21.95 -2.10
N VAL A 228 34.67 -22.24 -3.08
CA VAL A 228 34.54 -23.60 -3.69
C VAL A 228 35.87 -24.04 -4.30
N ASP A 229 36.60 -23.12 -4.93
CA ASP A 229 37.86 -23.45 -5.60
C ASP A 229 39.01 -23.71 -4.62
N ARG A 230 38.89 -23.25 -3.35
CA ARG A 230 39.97 -23.30 -2.35
C ARG A 230 39.71 -24.25 -1.18
N TYR A 231 38.44 -24.51 -0.85
CA TYR A 231 38.04 -25.23 0.35
C TYR A 231 37.11 -26.41 0.03
N SER A 232 36.86 -27.26 1.04
CA SER A 232 35.93 -28.37 0.88
C SER A 232 34.50 -27.87 0.64
N PRO A 233 33.68 -28.57 -0.16
CA PRO A 233 32.30 -28.17 -0.43
C PRO A 233 31.49 -27.97 0.86
N LEU A 234 31.72 -28.79 1.88
CA LEU A 234 31.03 -28.69 3.16
C LEU A 234 31.24 -27.32 3.83
N LEU A 235 32.45 -26.77 3.77
CA LEU A 235 32.76 -25.46 4.36
C LEU A 235 32.03 -24.33 3.64
N VAL A 236 31.88 -24.45 2.31
CA VAL A 236 31.07 -23.50 1.53
C VAL A 236 29.59 -23.60 1.89
N ALA A 237 29.08 -24.82 2.12
CA ALA A 237 27.70 -25.04 2.51
C ALA A 237 27.40 -24.37 3.86
N THR A 238 28.27 -24.59 4.84
CA THR A 238 28.12 -24.01 6.17
C THR A 238 28.23 -22.49 6.13
N PHE A 239 29.16 -21.93 5.33
CA PHE A 239 29.26 -20.49 5.11
C PHE A 239 27.97 -19.88 4.54
N LEU A 240 27.37 -20.51 3.52
CA LEU A 240 26.12 -20.03 2.91
C LEU A 240 24.94 -20.09 3.87
N VAL A 241 24.78 -21.23 4.56
CA VAL A 241 23.70 -21.40 5.54
C VAL A 241 23.87 -20.40 6.69
N ALA A 242 25.08 -20.24 7.22
CA ALA A 242 25.36 -19.26 8.27
C ALA A 242 25.08 -17.81 7.81
N SER A 243 25.44 -17.48 6.57
CA SER A 243 25.17 -16.15 5.99
C SER A 243 23.66 -15.88 5.91
N ILE A 244 22.86 -16.87 5.50
CA ILE A 244 21.39 -16.74 5.45
C ILE A 244 20.81 -16.59 6.85
N VAL A 245 21.22 -17.43 7.80
CA VAL A 245 20.73 -17.36 9.19
C VAL A 245 21.05 -15.99 9.79
N LEU A 246 22.25 -15.46 9.52
CA LEU A 246 22.63 -14.12 9.95
C LEU A 246 21.76 -13.04 9.30
N LEU A 247 21.50 -13.11 7.99
CA LEU A 247 20.65 -12.16 7.28
C LEU A 247 19.21 -12.15 7.81
N VAL A 248 18.62 -13.34 7.98
CA VAL A 248 17.26 -13.49 8.52
C VAL A 248 17.20 -13.02 9.98
N GLY A 249 18.19 -13.38 10.80
CA GLY A 249 18.29 -12.95 12.18
C GLY A 249 18.43 -11.44 12.33
N LEU A 250 19.24 -10.79 11.49
CA LEU A 250 19.35 -9.33 11.44
C LEU A 250 18.04 -8.68 10.99
N ALA A 251 17.40 -9.21 9.94
CA ALA A 251 16.13 -8.68 9.44
C ALA A 251 15.03 -8.74 10.52
N TYR A 252 14.99 -9.82 11.29
CA TYR A 252 14.07 -9.98 12.42
C TYR A 252 14.42 -9.03 13.58
N HIS A 253 15.69 -8.93 13.96
CA HIS A 253 16.12 -8.07 15.07
C HIS A 253 15.82 -6.58 14.83
N PHE A 254 15.92 -6.12 13.57
CA PHE A 254 15.63 -4.74 13.19
C PHE A 254 14.18 -4.48 12.80
N ASP A 255 13.28 -5.46 12.94
CA ASP A 255 11.87 -5.35 12.53
C ASP A 255 11.70 -4.76 11.11
N TRP A 256 12.61 -5.12 10.20
CA TRP A 256 12.78 -4.41 8.92
C TRP A 256 11.48 -4.38 8.10
N THR A 257 10.71 -5.47 8.14
CA THR A 257 9.43 -5.60 7.43
C THR A 257 8.33 -4.70 8.01
N GLN A 258 8.38 -4.35 9.30
CA GLN A 258 7.39 -3.47 9.93
C GLN A 258 7.44 -2.04 9.37
N THR A 259 8.64 -1.58 8.96
CA THR A 259 8.83 -0.26 8.33
C THR A 259 8.01 -0.11 7.05
N PHE A 260 7.69 -1.22 6.38
CA PHE A 260 6.93 -1.24 5.13
C PHE A 260 5.48 -1.64 5.32
N SER A 261 4.99 -1.80 6.56
CA SER A 261 3.62 -2.26 6.85
C SER A 261 2.51 -1.37 6.26
N GLU A 262 2.83 -0.12 5.93
CA GLU A 262 1.93 0.80 5.21
C GLU A 262 1.74 0.44 3.73
N LEU A 263 2.68 -0.32 3.14
CA LEU A 263 2.52 -0.86 1.80
C LEU A 263 1.57 -2.05 1.84
N GLU A 264 0.65 -2.05 0.88
CA GLU A 264 -0.36 -3.10 0.71
C GLU A 264 0.23 -4.52 0.78
N SER A 265 1.34 -4.78 0.08
CA SER A 265 2.00 -6.11 0.06
C SER A 265 2.64 -6.55 1.39
N PHE A 266 2.92 -5.60 2.29
CA PHE A 266 3.55 -5.86 3.59
C PHE A 266 2.56 -5.69 4.76
N ARG A 267 1.27 -5.50 4.46
CA ARG A 267 0.23 -5.53 5.47
C ARG A 267 0.24 -6.90 6.15
N LYS A 268 0.00 -6.91 7.47
CA LYS A 268 -0.18 -8.16 8.20
C LYS A 268 -1.46 -8.83 7.69
N ILE A 269 -1.31 -10.03 7.11
CA ILE A 269 -2.43 -10.81 6.53
C ILE A 269 -2.61 -12.13 7.30
N PHE A 270 -1.55 -12.59 7.97
CA PHE A 270 -1.57 -13.84 8.72
C PHE A 270 -1.87 -13.56 10.19
N ASN A 271 -3.00 -14.07 10.68
CA ASN A 271 -3.40 -13.96 12.10
C ASN A 271 -2.50 -14.78 13.03
N THR A 272 -1.91 -15.86 12.52
CA THR A 272 -0.81 -16.59 13.14
C THR A 272 0.39 -16.55 12.20
N PRO A 273 1.58 -16.11 12.65
CA PRO A 273 2.73 -16.02 11.76
C PRO A 273 3.10 -17.39 11.21
N VAL A 274 3.24 -17.49 9.89
CA VAL A 274 3.68 -18.73 9.25
C VAL A 274 5.11 -18.99 9.72
N LEU A 275 5.31 -20.11 10.42
CA LEU A 275 6.60 -20.50 11.01
C LEU A 275 7.19 -19.50 12.03
N ASN A 276 6.45 -18.53 12.56
CA ASN A 276 6.98 -17.38 13.34
C ASN A 276 7.93 -16.46 12.55
N LEU A 277 8.05 -16.64 11.23
CA LEU A 277 9.00 -15.90 10.38
C LEU A 277 8.32 -14.91 9.44
N ALA A 278 7.06 -15.13 9.05
CA ALA A 278 6.36 -14.27 8.10
C ALA A 278 5.03 -13.74 8.65
N HIS A 279 4.95 -12.41 8.85
CA HIS A 279 3.72 -11.73 9.24
C HIS A 279 2.95 -11.14 8.04
N SER A 280 3.62 -10.97 6.90
CA SER A 280 3.04 -10.40 5.68
C SER A 280 3.34 -11.25 4.45
N LEU A 281 2.60 -11.01 3.37
CA LEU A 281 2.82 -11.70 2.10
C LEU A 281 4.18 -11.37 1.48
N GLY A 282 4.59 -10.10 1.54
CA GLY A 282 5.90 -9.66 1.06
C GLY A 282 7.06 -10.32 1.81
N ASP A 283 6.91 -10.46 3.12
CA ASP A 283 7.88 -11.15 3.97
C ASP A 283 8.04 -12.63 3.58
N LEU A 284 6.92 -13.32 3.37
CA LEU A 284 6.93 -14.70 2.89
C LEU A 284 7.65 -14.82 1.53
N LEU A 285 7.37 -13.91 0.59
CA LEU A 285 7.97 -13.95 -0.74
C LEU A 285 9.50 -13.77 -0.69
N ILE A 286 10.00 -12.86 0.16
CA ILE A 286 11.44 -12.66 0.35
C ILE A 286 12.10 -13.95 0.84
N HIS A 287 11.48 -14.63 1.82
CA HIS A 287 11.96 -15.91 2.33
C HIS A 287 11.95 -17.00 1.24
N VAL A 288 10.88 -17.10 0.46
CA VAL A 288 10.79 -18.06 -0.66
C VAL A 288 11.87 -17.81 -1.71
N VAL A 289 12.11 -16.54 -2.09
CA VAL A 289 13.18 -16.17 -3.03
C VAL A 289 14.56 -16.52 -2.47
N LEU A 290 14.79 -16.30 -1.17
CA LEU A 290 16.06 -16.64 -0.52
C LEU A 290 16.31 -18.15 -0.49
N ILE A 291 15.28 -18.93 -0.18
CA ILE A 291 15.34 -20.40 -0.23
C ILE A 291 15.60 -20.86 -1.66
N LEU A 292 14.89 -20.31 -2.65
CA LEU A 292 15.08 -20.66 -4.05
C LEU A 292 16.52 -20.36 -4.51
N TRP A 293 17.04 -19.18 -4.18
CA TRP A 293 18.42 -18.80 -4.49
C TRP A 293 19.43 -19.80 -3.90
N LEU A 294 19.24 -20.18 -2.65
CA LEU A 294 20.07 -21.18 -1.98
C LEU A 294 20.00 -22.54 -2.70
N MET A 295 18.80 -22.99 -3.06
CA MET A 295 18.59 -24.26 -3.75
C MET A 295 19.23 -24.28 -5.13
N VAL A 296 19.15 -23.18 -5.87
CA VAL A 296 19.84 -23.03 -7.17
C VAL A 296 21.36 -23.12 -7.00
N PHE A 297 21.92 -22.48 -5.96
CA PHE A 297 23.35 -22.59 -5.67
C PHE A 297 23.77 -24.04 -5.39
N PHE A 298 23.06 -24.71 -4.48
CA PHE A 298 23.36 -26.11 -4.12
C PHE A 298 23.19 -27.05 -5.31
N HIS A 299 22.15 -26.86 -6.12
CA HIS A 299 21.91 -27.68 -7.30
C HIS A 299 23.06 -27.59 -8.32
N ARG A 300 23.57 -26.38 -8.56
CA ARG A 300 24.59 -26.11 -9.58
C ARG A 300 26.03 -26.42 -9.15
N LYS A 301 26.37 -26.19 -7.88
CA LYS A 301 27.79 -26.16 -7.46
C LYS A 301 28.20 -27.25 -6.49
N PHE A 302 27.25 -27.82 -5.77
CA PHE A 302 27.55 -29.04 -5.08
C PHE A 302 27.45 -30.14 -6.10
N GLU A 303 28.47 -30.94 -6.28
CA GLU A 303 28.35 -32.28 -6.81
C GLU A 303 29.01 -33.15 -5.78
N LEU A 304 28.24 -34.04 -5.15
CA LEU A 304 28.85 -35.01 -4.25
C LEU A 304 29.82 -35.83 -5.11
N LYS A 305 31.10 -35.81 -4.70
CA LYS A 305 32.07 -36.79 -5.18
C LYS A 305 31.60 -38.16 -4.70
N GLU A 306 31.83 -39.19 -5.51
CA GLU A 306 31.52 -40.57 -5.12
C GLU A 306 32.18 -40.85 -3.77
N MET A 307 31.37 -41.26 -2.79
CA MET A 307 31.83 -41.56 -1.44
C MET A 307 32.40 -42.98 -1.39
N SER A 308 33.43 -43.25 -2.20
CA SER A 308 34.13 -44.52 -2.16
C SER A 308 34.96 -44.60 -0.87
N GLY A 309 34.64 -45.58 -0.01
CA GLY A 309 35.36 -45.82 1.26
C GLY A 309 34.63 -45.40 2.54
N VAL A 310 33.39 -44.90 2.45
CA VAL A 310 32.55 -44.63 3.65
C VAL A 310 31.91 -45.95 4.13
N PRO A 311 31.88 -46.25 5.44
CA PRO A 311 31.27 -47.49 5.93
C PRO A 311 29.76 -47.54 5.64
N VAL A 312 29.23 -48.74 5.34
CA VAL A 312 27.84 -48.96 4.91
C VAL A 312 26.81 -48.40 5.90
N TRP A 313 27.08 -48.47 7.21
CA TRP A 313 26.19 -47.91 8.22
C TRP A 313 26.04 -46.38 8.08
N LEU A 314 27.12 -45.67 7.73
CA LEU A 314 27.10 -44.22 7.56
C LEU A 314 26.42 -43.84 6.25
N GLN A 315 26.57 -44.64 5.19
CA GLN A 315 25.81 -44.49 3.95
C GLN A 315 24.30 -44.66 4.18
N PHE A 316 23.90 -45.64 5.02
CA PHE A 316 22.51 -45.86 5.41
C PHE A 316 21.95 -44.67 6.21
N VAL A 317 22.67 -44.22 7.25
CA VAL A 317 22.28 -43.05 8.06
C VAL A 317 22.15 -41.79 7.19
N LEU A 318 23.10 -41.56 6.28
CA LEU A 318 23.07 -40.40 5.39
C LEU A 318 21.88 -40.44 4.42
N THR A 319 21.56 -41.61 3.89
CA THR A 319 20.40 -41.82 3.02
C THR A 319 19.08 -41.59 3.77
N LEU A 320 18.95 -42.14 4.98
CA LEU A 320 17.79 -41.91 5.84
C LEU A 320 17.63 -40.43 6.18
N LEU A 321 18.73 -39.74 6.50
CA LEU A 321 18.72 -38.30 6.80
C LEU A 321 18.25 -37.48 5.59
N PHE A 322 18.74 -37.79 4.40
CA PHE A 322 18.30 -37.14 3.17
C PHE A 322 16.81 -37.39 2.87
N GLN A 323 16.32 -38.61 3.08
CA GLN A 323 14.91 -38.93 2.89
C GLN A 323 14.02 -38.20 3.90
N LEU A 324 14.43 -38.17 5.16
CA LEU A 324 13.73 -37.44 6.22
C LEU A 324 13.71 -35.94 5.92
N ALA A 325 14.81 -35.37 5.42
CA ALA A 325 14.87 -33.98 4.98
C ALA A 325 13.92 -33.69 3.80
N ALA A 326 13.77 -34.61 2.84
CA ALA A 326 12.82 -34.47 1.74
C ALA A 326 11.37 -34.46 2.25
N ILE A 327 11.00 -35.41 3.12
CA ILE A 327 9.67 -35.48 3.73
C ILE A 327 9.38 -34.19 4.52
N MET A 328 10.35 -33.72 5.32
CA MET A 328 10.23 -32.48 6.08
C MET A 328 10.04 -31.27 5.16
N GLY A 329 10.76 -31.21 4.03
CA GLY A 329 10.58 -30.19 3.00
C GLY A 329 9.16 -30.18 2.40
N VAL A 330 8.57 -31.35 2.12
CA VAL A 330 7.18 -31.46 1.63
C VAL A 330 6.20 -30.94 2.67
N LEU A 331 6.37 -31.36 3.93
CA LEU A 331 5.49 -30.93 5.03
C LEU A 331 5.56 -29.42 5.22
N MET A 332 6.76 -28.84 5.26
CA MET A 332 6.96 -27.38 5.41
C MET A 332 6.33 -26.59 4.26
N THR A 333 6.53 -27.06 3.02
CA THR A 333 5.92 -26.44 1.84
C THR A 333 4.39 -26.50 1.92
N THR A 334 3.84 -27.62 2.37
CA THR A 334 2.39 -27.81 2.55
C THR A 334 1.83 -26.88 3.62
N LEU A 335 2.55 -26.68 4.73
CA LEU A 335 2.15 -25.73 5.78
C LEU A 335 2.14 -24.28 5.30
N ILE A 336 3.17 -23.89 4.54
CA ILE A 336 3.23 -22.55 3.94
C ILE A 336 2.09 -22.36 2.93
N PHE A 337 1.86 -23.34 2.05
CA PHE A 337 0.77 -23.31 1.09
C PHE A 337 -0.59 -23.22 1.77
N ARG A 338 -0.80 -24.04 2.81
CA ARG A 338 -2.02 -24.02 3.62
C ARG A 338 -2.26 -22.63 4.19
N SER A 339 -1.26 -22.02 4.79
CA SER A 339 -1.44 -20.71 5.42
C SER A 339 -1.68 -19.60 4.39
N LEU A 340 -1.03 -19.68 3.23
CA LEU A 340 -1.23 -18.72 2.15
C LEU A 340 -2.66 -18.79 1.57
N VAL A 341 -3.20 -20.00 1.38
CA VAL A 341 -4.50 -20.23 0.72
C VAL A 341 -5.67 -20.21 1.70
N LEU A 342 -5.52 -20.75 2.91
CA LEU A 342 -6.63 -20.93 3.87
C LEU A 342 -6.69 -19.83 4.94
N ASP A 343 -5.55 -19.28 5.36
CA ASP A 343 -5.48 -18.35 6.51
C ASP A 343 -5.38 -16.88 6.08
N SER A 344 -5.32 -16.57 4.78
CA SER A 344 -5.29 -15.18 4.33
C SER A 344 -6.67 -14.53 4.49
N GLU A 345 -6.76 -13.44 5.28
CA GLU A 345 -8.00 -12.70 5.53
C GLU A 345 -8.69 -12.20 4.25
N TYR A 346 -7.91 -11.98 3.20
CA TYR A 346 -8.44 -11.89 1.85
C TYR A 346 -8.79 -13.29 1.38
N THR A 347 -10.04 -13.69 1.57
CA THR A 347 -10.61 -14.90 0.95
C THR A 347 -9.97 -15.09 -0.41
N PHE A 348 -9.14 -16.12 -0.55
CA PHE A 348 -8.44 -16.46 -1.78
C PHE A 348 -9.52 -16.92 -2.76
N ASN A 349 -10.22 -15.94 -3.32
CA ASN A 349 -11.36 -16.20 -4.17
C ASN A 349 -10.74 -16.62 -5.49
N LEU A 350 -10.76 -17.92 -5.79
CA LEU A 350 -10.20 -18.46 -7.04
C LEU A 350 -10.80 -17.75 -8.27
N ARG A 351 -12.02 -17.20 -8.14
CA ARG A 351 -12.67 -16.34 -9.13
C ARG A 351 -11.95 -14.99 -9.32
N SER A 352 -11.36 -14.45 -8.25
CA SER A 352 -10.51 -13.26 -8.25
C SER A 352 -9.05 -13.52 -8.62
N LEU A 353 -8.59 -14.77 -8.78
CA LEU A 353 -7.24 -15.02 -9.33
C LEU A 353 -7.16 -14.66 -10.81
N LEU A 354 -8.28 -14.76 -11.53
CA LEU A 354 -8.42 -14.36 -12.92
C LEU A 354 -8.67 -12.85 -13.06
N GLN A 355 -9.08 -12.17 -11.98
CA GLN A 355 -9.14 -10.72 -11.92
C GLN A 355 -7.78 -10.23 -11.42
N PHE A 356 -7.04 -9.48 -12.23
CA PHE A 356 -5.65 -9.08 -11.95
C PHE A 356 -5.51 -8.14 -10.73
N ASN A 357 -5.66 -8.68 -9.52
CA ASN A 357 -5.35 -8.00 -8.26
C ASN A 357 -3.92 -8.33 -7.86
N THR A 358 -3.15 -7.31 -7.46
CA THR A 358 -1.74 -7.42 -7.08
C THR A 358 -1.51 -8.48 -6.00
N TYR A 359 -2.41 -8.61 -5.03
CA TYR A 359 -2.32 -9.64 -3.98
C TYR A 359 -2.44 -11.06 -4.54
N SER A 360 -3.47 -11.31 -5.34
CA SER A 360 -3.73 -12.61 -5.97
C SER A 360 -2.55 -13.03 -6.85
N THR A 361 -1.99 -12.10 -7.63
CA THR A 361 -0.82 -12.34 -8.46
C THR A 361 0.43 -12.65 -7.62
N LEU A 362 0.66 -11.91 -6.53
CA LEU A 362 1.84 -12.09 -5.68
C LEU A 362 1.79 -13.42 -4.91
N SER A 363 0.61 -13.79 -4.40
CA SER A 363 0.40 -15.09 -3.76
C SER A 363 0.60 -16.24 -4.75
N LEU A 364 0.05 -16.14 -5.97
CA LEU A 364 0.27 -17.15 -7.02
C LEU A 364 1.75 -17.29 -7.38
N ALA A 365 2.45 -16.16 -7.58
CA ALA A 365 3.88 -16.17 -7.83
C ALA A 365 4.66 -16.81 -6.68
N GLY A 366 4.30 -16.52 -5.43
CA GLY A 366 4.87 -17.14 -4.24
C GLY A 366 4.71 -18.65 -4.22
N VAL A 367 3.52 -19.18 -4.51
CA VAL A 367 3.27 -20.63 -4.63
C VAL A 367 4.13 -21.25 -5.72
N ILE A 368 4.16 -20.66 -6.91
CA ILE A 368 4.94 -21.19 -8.04
C ILE A 368 6.43 -21.25 -7.68
N LEU A 369 6.97 -20.17 -7.12
CA LEU A 369 8.38 -20.12 -6.70
C LEU A 369 8.68 -21.15 -5.61
N LEU A 370 7.78 -21.34 -4.65
CA LEU A 370 7.91 -22.34 -3.60
C LEU A 370 7.90 -23.76 -4.17
N LEU A 371 7.01 -24.07 -5.13
CA LEU A 371 6.98 -25.35 -5.82
C LEU A 371 8.26 -25.60 -6.63
N VAL A 372 8.78 -24.59 -7.31
CA VAL A 372 10.07 -24.69 -8.03
C VAL A 372 11.22 -24.94 -7.05
N ALA A 373 11.27 -24.22 -5.92
CA ALA A 373 12.29 -24.44 -4.90
C ALA A 373 12.23 -25.87 -4.34
N MET A 374 11.02 -26.36 -4.07
CA MET A 374 10.79 -27.71 -3.56
C MET A 374 11.16 -28.79 -4.58
N PHE A 375 10.86 -28.57 -5.86
CA PHE A 375 11.29 -29.45 -6.95
C PHE A 375 12.82 -29.54 -7.03
N LEU A 376 13.51 -28.39 -7.04
CA LEU A 376 14.98 -28.35 -7.09
C LEU A 376 15.60 -29.04 -5.88
N PHE A 377 15.05 -28.82 -4.69
CA PHE A 377 15.50 -29.46 -3.46
C PHE A 377 15.35 -30.99 -3.51
N THR A 378 14.17 -31.48 -3.87
CA THR A 378 13.88 -32.93 -3.93
C THR A 378 14.71 -33.61 -5.01
N HIS A 379 14.79 -33.01 -6.20
CA HIS A 379 15.63 -33.49 -7.29
C HIS A 379 17.09 -33.58 -6.84
N ARG A 380 17.57 -32.57 -6.10
CA ARG A 380 18.94 -32.56 -5.60
C ARG A 380 19.20 -33.65 -4.56
N ILE A 381 18.25 -33.89 -3.66
CA ILE A 381 18.31 -35.00 -2.71
C ILE A 381 18.37 -36.34 -3.44
N MET A 382 17.53 -36.54 -4.46
CA MET A 382 17.51 -37.77 -5.25
C MET A 382 18.88 -38.06 -5.88
N LEU A 383 19.50 -37.05 -6.51
CA LEU A 383 20.85 -37.15 -7.07
C LEU A 383 21.93 -37.40 -6.00
N SER A 384 21.70 -36.93 -4.77
CA SER A 384 22.63 -37.15 -3.68
C SER A 384 22.57 -38.60 -3.20
N VAL A 385 21.37 -39.15 -3.07
CA VAL A 385 21.14 -40.56 -2.68
C VAL A 385 21.66 -41.54 -3.74
N THR A 386 21.54 -41.24 -5.04
CA THR A 386 22.10 -42.13 -6.10
C THR A 386 23.63 -42.27 -5.99
N LYS A 387 24.33 -41.22 -5.57
CA LYS A 387 25.80 -41.18 -5.48
C LYS A 387 26.37 -41.79 -4.19
N VAL A 388 25.53 -42.08 -3.19
CA VAL A 388 25.96 -42.70 -1.92
C VAL A 388 26.30 -44.19 -2.10
N GLY A 389 25.95 -44.80 -3.24
CA GLY A 389 26.51 -46.10 -3.65
C GLY A 389 25.92 -47.34 -2.96
N LEU A 390 24.80 -47.20 -2.24
CA LEU A 390 24.11 -48.34 -1.62
C LEU A 390 23.65 -49.35 -2.68
N GLU A 391 23.97 -50.63 -2.48
CA GLU A 391 23.44 -51.73 -3.28
C GLU A 391 21.90 -51.67 -3.33
N GLY A 392 21.32 -51.97 -4.50
CA GLY A 392 19.89 -51.73 -4.77
C GLY A 392 18.93 -52.29 -3.70
N ARG A 393 19.28 -53.42 -3.04
CA ARG A 393 18.46 -54.02 -1.97
C ARG A 393 18.36 -53.15 -0.72
N TRP A 394 19.46 -52.56 -0.26
CA TRP A 394 19.48 -51.68 0.92
C TRP A 394 18.82 -50.34 0.63
N ARG A 395 18.83 -49.91 -0.64
CA ARG A 395 18.16 -48.70 -1.10
C ARG A 395 16.64 -48.82 -1.03
N TRP A 396 16.07 -49.97 -1.42
CA TRP A 396 14.63 -50.25 -1.26
C TRP A 396 14.23 -50.32 0.23
N LEU A 397 15.01 -51.00 1.07
CA LEU A 397 14.77 -51.06 2.52
C LEU A 397 14.80 -49.68 3.20
N SER A 398 15.60 -48.74 2.69
CA SER A 398 15.64 -47.36 3.20
C SER A 398 14.48 -46.48 2.72
N LEU A 399 13.75 -46.90 1.68
CA LEU A 399 12.60 -46.19 1.12
C LEU A 399 11.28 -46.63 1.78
N GLY A 400 11.27 -47.76 2.47
CA GLY A 400 10.08 -48.39 3.07
C GLY A 400 9.80 -49.74 2.44
#